data_AF-A0A1F5AYS3-F1
#
_entry.id   AF-A0A1F5AYS3-F1
#
_cell.length_a   1.000
_cell.length_b   1.000
_cell.length_c   1.000
_cell.angle_alpha   90.00
_cell.angle_beta   90.00
_cell.angle_gamma   90.00
#
_symmetry.space_group_name_H-M   'P 1'
#
loop_
_entity.id
_entity.type
_entity.pdbx_description
1 polymer ?
#
loop_
_entity_poly.entity_id
_entity_poly.type
_entity_poly.pdbx_seq_one_letter_code
_entity_poly.pdbx_strand_id
1 'polypeptide(L)' 'MDVRLDEDGQPRVLEVNCNPCLDSGMGLARSAEQAGIDYPHLLQAILKAAFEGPPFDMQLPIFNMKSGGRRIGR' A
#
# COMPACT_ATOMS: atom_id res chain seq x y z
N MET A 1 0.17 6.59 3.23
CA MET A 1 -0.49 7.58 2.37
C MET A 1 -0.17 8.92 2.93
N ASP A 2 0.38 9.79 2.12
CA ASP A 2 0.81 11.11 2.53
C ASP A 2 -0.18 12.15 1.99
N VAL A 3 -0.57 13.06 2.87
CA VAL A 3 -1.62 14.05 2.61
C VAL A 3 -1.09 15.43 2.92
N ARG A 4 -1.46 16.40 2.10
CA ARG A 4 -1.25 17.83 2.33
C ARG A 4 -2.59 18.51 2.51
N LEU A 5 -2.68 19.44 3.44
CA LEU A 5 -3.83 20.33 3.51
C LEU A 5 -3.61 21.51 2.57
N ASP A 6 -4.62 21.87 1.78
CA ASP A 6 -4.61 23.11 1.00
C ASP A 6 -4.93 24.34 1.88
N GLU A 7 -5.07 25.50 1.24
CA GLU A 7 -5.33 26.79 1.91
C GLU A 7 -6.63 26.79 2.72
N ASP A 8 -7.62 25.98 2.33
CA ASP A 8 -8.91 25.83 3.02
C ASP A 8 -8.91 24.66 4.02
N GLY A 9 -7.74 24.05 4.28
CA GLY A 9 -7.59 22.91 5.15
C GLY A 9 -8.10 21.59 4.56
N GLN A 10 -8.40 21.53 3.25
CA GLN A 10 -8.92 20.31 2.62
C GLN A 10 -7.77 19.33 2.31
N PRO A 11 -7.92 18.05 2.66
CA PRO A 11 -6.88 17.05 2.43
C PRO A 11 -6.73 16.72 0.94
N ARG A 12 -5.49 16.79 0.45
CA ARG A 12 -5.05 16.42 -0.90
C ARG A 12 -4.04 15.27 -0.81
N VAL A 13 -4.30 14.19 -1.53
CA VAL A 13 -3.38 13.04 -1.61
C VAL A 13 -2.14 13.44 -2.38
N LEU A 14 -0.97 13.20 -1.79
CA LEU A 14 0.32 13.38 -2.46
C LEU A 14 0.84 12.06 -3.01
N GLU A 15 0.88 11.05 -2.15
CA GLU A 15 1.52 9.77 -2.43
C GLU A 15 0.81 8.63 -1.70
N VAL A 16 0.80 7.46 -2.34
CA VAL A 16 0.42 6.19 -1.74
C VAL A 16 1.59 5.22 -1.90
N ASN A 17 2.37 5.05 -0.84
CA ASN A 17 3.43 4.03 -0.79
C ASN A 17 2.85 2.70 -0.29
N CYS A 18 2.85 1.68 -1.15
CA CYS A 18 2.40 0.34 -0.82
C CYS A 18 3.40 -0.48 0.02
N ASN A 19 4.66 -0.04 0.07
CA ASN A 19 5.72 -0.63 0.90
C ASN A 19 6.38 0.46 1.77
N PRO A 20 5.64 1.01 2.76
CA PRO A 20 6.15 2.07 3.62
C PRO A 20 7.27 1.55 4.53
N CYS A 21 8.06 2.46 5.09
CA CYS A 21 9.01 2.15 6.15
C CYS A 21 8.29 1.48 7.34
N LEU A 22 8.84 0.36 7.81
CA LEU A 22 8.33 -0.41 8.95
C LEU A 22 9.23 -0.28 10.20
N ASP A 23 10.25 0.57 10.17
CA ASP A 23 11.14 0.73 11.33
C ASP A 23 10.35 1.16 12.57
N SER A 24 10.65 0.53 13.70
CA SER A 24 9.95 0.78 14.97
C SER A 24 9.99 2.25 15.36
N GLY A 25 8.84 2.82 15.73
CA GLY A 25 8.74 4.21 16.17
C GLY A 25 8.85 5.24 15.04
N MET A 26 8.79 4.83 13.77
CA MET A 26 8.76 5.72 12.60
C MET A 26 7.57 5.42 11.69
N GLY A 27 7.21 6.39 10.84
CA GLY A 27 6.21 6.21 9.77
C GLY A 27 4.95 5.47 10.23
N LEU A 28 4.67 4.34 9.56
CA LEU A 28 3.50 3.50 9.86
C LEU A 28 3.52 2.96 11.29
N ALA A 29 4.67 2.52 11.81
CA ALA A 29 4.79 1.98 13.15
C ALA A 29 4.45 3.02 14.23
N ARG A 30 4.89 4.27 14.04
CA ARG A 30 4.54 5.38 14.94
C ARG A 30 3.03 5.68 14.90
N SER A 31 2.44 5.73 13.70
CA SER A 31 0.99 5.97 13.57
C SER A 31 0.16 4.84 14.20
N ALA A 32 0.59 3.59 14.06
CA ALA A 32 -0.05 2.43 14.69
C ALA A 32 0.02 2.51 16.23
N GLU A 33 1.18 2.88 16.77
CA GLU A 33 1.37 3.07 18.21
C GLU A 33 0.43 4.14 18.77
N GLN A 34 0.27 5.28 18.08
CA GLN A 34 -0.70 6.32 18.47
C GLN A 34 -2.16 5.83 18.42
N ALA A 35 -2.44 4.82 17.61
CA ALA A 35 -3.74 4.14 17.56
C ALA A 35 -3.87 2.99 18.57
N GLY A 36 -2.87 2.78 19.44
CA GLY A 36 -2.86 1.72 20.46
C GLY A 36 -2.46 0.34 19.93
N ILE A 37 -1.85 0.27 18.75
CA ILE A 37 -1.34 -0.97 18.15
C ILE A 37 0.18 -0.99 18.33
N ASP A 38 0.67 -1.86 19.21
CA ASP A 38 2.12 -1.99 19.39
C ASP A 38 2.80 -2.63 18.17
N TYR A 39 4.12 -2.52 18.12
CA TYR A 39 4.90 -2.94 16.96
C TYR A 39 4.78 -4.45 16.64
N PRO A 40 4.90 -5.38 17.60
CA PRO A 40 4.64 -6.81 17.34
C PRO A 40 3.24 -7.08 16.79
N HIS A 41 2.19 -6.44 17.32
CA HIS A 41 0.82 -6.64 16.82
C HIS A 41 0.64 -6.08 15.41
N LEU A 42 1.26 -4.94 15.08
CA LEU A 42 1.29 -4.40 13.71
C LEU A 42 1.89 -5.42 12.72
N LEU A 43 3.06 -5.96 13.03
CA LEU A 43 3.72 -6.95 12.16
C LEU A 43 2.88 -8.21 12.02
N GLN A 44 2.27 -8.69 13.10
CA GLN A 44 1.39 -9.85 13.07
C GLN A 44 0.17 -9.61 12.17
N ALA A 45 -0.40 -8.40 12.16
CA ALA A 45 -1.51 -8.03 11.29
C ALA A 45 -1.09 -8.03 9.81
N ILE A 46 0.09 -7.51 9.49
CA ILE A 46 0.64 -7.52 8.11
C ILE A 46 0.86 -8.96 7.64
N LEU A 47 1.47 -9.81 8.47
CA LEU A 47 1.69 -11.22 8.16
C LEU A 47 0.36 -11.96 7.95
N LYS A 48 -0.61 -11.72 8.83
CA LYS A 48 -1.95 -12.32 8.71
C LYS A 48 -2.60 -11.94 7.38
N ALA A 49 -2.59 -10.66 7.03
CA ALA A 49 -3.14 -10.17 5.76
C ALA A 49 -2.44 -10.80 4.54
N ALA A 50 -1.12 -11.05 4.62
CA ALA A 50 -0.39 -11.73 3.54
C ALA A 50 -0.83 -13.21 3.36
N PHE A 51 -1.23 -13.89 4.44
CA PHE A 51 -1.66 -15.29 4.41
C PHE A 51 -3.16 -15.49 4.19
N GLU A 52 -4.00 -14.46 4.38
CA GLU A 52 -5.46 -14.52 4.15
C GLU A 52 -5.85 -14.69 2.66
N GLY A 53 -4.88 -14.76 1.75
CA GLY A 53 -5.10 -14.88 0.31
C GLY A 53 -5.27 -13.49 -0.33
N PRO A 54 -5.27 -13.38 -1.68
CA PRO A 54 -5.11 -12.10 -2.36
C PRO A 54 -6.25 -11.11 -2.00
N PRO A 55 -5.95 -9.93 -1.42
CA PRO A 55 -6.87 -8.81 -1.36
C PRO A 55 -6.76 -7.91 -2.61
N PHE A 56 -5.83 -8.21 -3.51
CA PHE A 56 -5.70 -7.54 -4.81
C PHE A 56 -6.59 -8.29 -5.81
N ASP A 57 -7.55 -7.57 -6.37
CA ASP A 57 -8.35 -8.07 -7.45
C ASP A 57 -7.44 -8.49 -8.62
N MET A 58 -7.29 -9.80 -8.84
CA MET A 58 -6.56 -10.32 -9.99
C MET A 58 -7.25 -9.95 -11.32
N GLN A 59 -8.47 -9.38 -11.27
CA GLN A 59 -9.17 -8.81 -12.42
C GLN A 59 -8.79 -7.34 -12.69
N LEU A 60 -7.78 -6.78 -12.01
CA LEU A 60 -7.27 -5.47 -12.41
C LEU A 60 -6.86 -5.50 -13.90
N PRO A 61 -7.24 -4.50 -14.71
CA PRO A 61 -6.94 -4.47 -16.15
C PRO A 61 -5.45 -4.65 -16.49
N ILE A 62 -4.56 -4.28 -15.56
CA ILE A 62 -3.11 -4.45 -15.70
C ILE A 62 -2.67 -5.91 -15.82
N PHE A 63 -3.44 -6.86 -15.26
CA PHE A 63 -3.20 -8.29 -15.36
C PHE A 63 -3.92 -8.95 -16.55
N ASN A 64 -4.87 -8.24 -17.18
CA ASN A 64 -5.65 -8.71 -18.33
C ASN A 64 -5.14 -8.21 -19.69
N MET A 65 -4.00 -7.51 -19.75
CA MET A 65 -3.33 -7.20 -21.01
C MET A 65 -2.76 -8.49 -21.59
N LYS A 66 -3.55 -9.18 -22.42
CA LYS A 66 -3.09 -10.23 -23.32
C LYS A 66 -1.80 -9.77 -23.97
N SER A 67 -0.79 -10.63 -23.91
CA SER A 67 0.49 -10.53 -24.59
C SER A 67 0.26 -10.36 -26.10
N GLY A 68 -0.01 -9.12 -26.53
CA GLY A 68 -0.08 -8.71 -27.92
C GLY A 68 1.34 -8.68 -28.46
N GLY A 69 1.93 -9.87 -28.63
CA GLY A 69 3.23 -10.05 -29.25
C GLY A 69 3.20 -9.38 -30.62
N ARG A 70 3.86 -8.23 -30.70
CA ARG A 70 4.14 -7.56 -31.97
C ARG A 70 5.09 -8.49 -32.72
N ARG A 71 4.58 -9.28 -33.66
CA ARG A 71 5.41 -10.00 -34.64
C ARG A 71 6.19 -8.94 -35.40
N ILE A 72 7.48 -8.83 -35.11
CA ILE A 72 8.40 -8.08 -35.96
C ILE A 72 8.59 -8.93 -37.21
N GLY A 73 8.07 -8.44 -38.33
CA GLY A 73 8.15 -9.08 -39.64
C GLY A 73 9.60 -9.26 -40.07
N ARG A 74 9.82 -10.38 -40.77
CA ARG A 74 11.05 -10.71 -41.51
C ARG A 74 11.26 -9.76 -42.68
#